data_AF-A0A2H3CRQ1-F1
#
_entry.id   AF-A0A2H3CRQ1-F1
#
_cell.length_a   1.000
_cell.length_b   1.000
_cell.length_c   1.000
_cell.angle_alpha   90.00
_cell.angle_beta   90.00
_cell.angle_gamma   90.00
#
_symmetry.space_group_name_H-M   'P 1'
#
loop_
_entity.id
_entity.type
_entity.pdbx_description
1 polymer ?
#
loop_
_entity_poly.entity_id
_entity_poly.type
_entity_poly.pdbx_seq_one_letter_code
_entity_poly.pdbx_strand_id
1 'polypeptide(L)'
;MANLLRTAKSGSDWTTSELDAYHIKIVPVDPLDFFGVQAPQVDPEILEHVEAADMIQDRNAELISLLDLESAVVYFTVELFNVPGYVKRDRLARTRVDLPLLICGEYHHTRTDICLVDHSRNDILLLGQEDNGTQFVAEAVAAFAQNN
;
A
#
# COMPACT_ATOMS: atom_id res chain seq x y z
N MET A 1 20.86 -4.91 28.05
CA MET A 1 21.09 -4.06 26.87
C MET A 1 21.51 -4.97 25.74
N ALA A 2 20.60 -5.32 24.83
CA ALA A 2 20.95 -6.15 23.69
C ALA A 2 21.65 -5.27 22.66
N ASN A 3 22.82 -5.70 22.17
CA ASN A 3 23.46 -5.07 21.02
C ASN A 3 22.65 -5.46 19.78
N LEU A 4 21.64 -4.65 19.43
CA LEU A 4 20.90 -4.84 18.19
C LEU A 4 21.84 -4.52 17.03
N LEU A 5 22.27 -5.56 16.32
CA LEU A 5 23.12 -5.45 15.14
C LEU A 5 22.30 -4.84 14.00
N ARG A 6 22.69 -3.64 13.56
CA ARG A 6 22.14 -3.02 12.36
C ARG A 6 22.83 -3.64 11.15
N THR A 7 22.08 -4.41 10.37
CA THR A 7 22.57 -5.06 9.16
C THR A 7 21.77 -4.56 7.96
N ALA A 8 22.43 -4.43 6.82
CA ALA A 8 21.78 -4.07 5.58
C ALA A 8 20.97 -5.28 5.09
N LYS A 9 19.67 -5.08 4.85
CA LYS A 9 18.72 -6.15 4.50
C LYS A 9 17.68 -5.63 3.50
N SER A 10 17.17 -6.54 2.68
CA SER A 10 15.96 -6.31 1.88
C SER A 10 14.80 -5.93 2.79
N GLY A 11 13.89 -5.07 2.33
CA GLY A 11 12.69 -4.72 3.12
C GLY A 11 11.82 -5.93 3.47
N SER A 12 11.80 -6.95 2.60
CA SER A 12 11.12 -8.24 2.85
C SER A 12 11.69 -9.01 4.04
N ASP A 13 12.94 -8.74 4.42
CA ASP A 13 13.66 -9.45 5.47
C ASP A 13 13.65 -8.65 6.79
N TRP A 14 12.93 -7.51 6.83
CA TRP A 14 12.79 -6.71 8.04
C TRP A 14 11.86 -7.39 9.03
N THR A 15 12.33 -7.42 10.27
CA THR A 15 11.60 -7.91 11.43
C THR A 15 11.38 -6.77 12.41
N THR A 16 10.71 -7.06 13.53
CA THR A 16 10.58 -6.10 14.64
C THR A 16 11.95 -5.67 15.19
N SER A 17 12.98 -6.51 15.06
CA SER A 17 14.35 -6.20 15.47
C SER A 17 14.91 -4.98 14.74
N GLU A 18 14.63 -4.84 13.44
CA GLU A 18 15.04 -3.69 12.65
C GLU A 18 14.29 -2.43 13.12
N LEU A 19 12.98 -2.53 13.36
CA LEU A 19 12.21 -1.40 13.89
C LEU A 19 12.76 -0.93 15.23
N ASP A 20 13.07 -1.85 16.15
CA ASP A 20 13.67 -1.54 17.45
C ASP A 20 15.07 -0.91 17.30
N ALA A 21 15.90 -1.44 16.39
CA ALA A 21 17.26 -0.96 16.16
C ALA A 21 17.31 0.48 15.60
N TYR A 22 16.28 0.86 14.84
CA TYR A 22 16.08 2.21 14.29
C TYR A 22 15.14 3.08 15.12
N HIS A 23 14.65 2.59 16.27
CA HIS A 23 13.68 3.27 17.12
C HIS A 23 12.38 3.68 16.40
N ILE A 24 11.94 2.87 15.43
CA ILE A 24 10.71 3.08 14.69
C ILE A 24 9.55 2.48 15.49
N LYS A 25 8.44 3.21 15.56
CA LYS A 25 7.21 2.76 16.21
C LYS A 25 6.06 2.84 15.22
N ILE A 26 5.30 1.77 15.10
CA ILE A 26 4.05 1.74 14.35
C ILE A 26 2.94 2.14 15.33
N VAL A 27 2.21 3.19 14.99
CA VAL A 27 1.09 3.70 15.78
C VAL A 27 -0.15 3.66 14.91
N PRO A 28 -1.22 2.94 15.31
CA PRO A 28 -2.51 3.02 14.64
C PRO A 28 -3.05 4.44 14.74
N VAL A 29 -3.47 5.00 13.61
CA VAL A 29 -4.09 6.32 13.52
C VAL A 29 -5.46 6.16 12.88
N ASP A 30 -6.44 6.89 13.37
CA ASP A 30 -7.76 6.92 12.75
C ASP A 30 -7.63 7.49 11.31
N PRO A 31 -8.23 6.86 10.29
CA PRO A 31 -8.12 7.33 8.92
C PRO A 31 -8.62 8.77 8.72
N LEU A 32 -9.66 9.20 9.44
CA LEU A 32 -10.16 10.57 9.36
C LEU A 32 -9.14 11.55 9.96
N ASP A 33 -8.51 11.20 11.08
CA ASP A 33 -7.45 12.01 11.69
C ASP A 33 -6.21 12.08 10.79
N PHE A 34 -5.86 10.98 10.11
CA PHE A 34 -4.68 10.92 9.25
C PHE A 34 -4.87 11.66 7.92
N PHE A 35 -5.95 11.37 7.19
CA PHE A 35 -6.20 11.96 5.87
C PHE A 35 -6.90 13.31 5.94
N GLY A 36 -7.54 13.65 7.06
CA GLY A 36 -8.29 14.90 7.23
C GLY A 36 -9.53 15.02 6.33
N VAL A 37 -9.93 13.94 5.68
CA VAL A 37 -11.05 13.90 4.74
C VAL A 37 -11.93 12.68 5.02
N GLN A 38 -13.23 12.83 4.80
CA GLN A 38 -14.14 11.69 4.84
C GLN A 38 -13.83 10.72 3.69
N ALA A 39 -14.06 9.43 3.93
CA ALA A 39 -13.97 8.42 2.90
C ALA A 39 -14.89 8.78 1.71
N PRO A 40 -14.47 8.47 0.48
CA PRO A 40 -15.31 8.68 -0.70
C PRO A 40 -16.61 7.90 -0.56
N GLN A 41 -17.70 8.44 -1.11
CA GLN A 41 -18.96 7.72 -1.18
C GLN A 41 -18.79 6.52 -2.12
N VAL A 42 -19.06 5.33 -1.60
CA VAL A 42 -19.11 4.09 -2.37
C VAL A 42 -20.55 3.88 -2.83
N ASP A 43 -20.74 3.20 -3.96
CA ASP A 43 -22.08 2.84 -4.44
C ASP A 43 -22.83 2.06 -3.34
N PRO A 44 -24.04 2.49 -2.92
CA PRO A 44 -24.80 1.80 -1.88
C PRO A 44 -25.00 0.32 -2.18
N GLU A 45 -25.08 -0.06 -3.45
CA GLU A 45 -25.21 -1.44 -3.87
C GLU A 45 -24.08 -2.33 -3.33
N ILE A 46 -22.84 -1.83 -3.32
CA ILE A 46 -21.65 -2.52 -2.78
C ILE A 46 -21.76 -2.72 -1.26
N LEU A 47 -22.47 -1.83 -0.57
CA LEU A 47 -22.64 -1.87 0.90
C LEU A 47 -23.84 -2.73 1.31
N GLU A 48 -24.85 -2.83 0.45
CA GLU A 48 -26.11 -3.53 0.72
C GLU A 48 -26.08 -5.00 0.30
N HIS A 49 -25.26 -5.35 -0.70
CA HIS A 49 -25.15 -6.71 -1.22
C HIS A 49 -23.76 -7.29 -0.94
N VAL A 50 -23.74 -8.53 -0.43
CA VAL A 50 -22.50 -9.24 -0.09
C VAL A 50 -21.98 -10.06 -1.25
N GLU A 51 -22.88 -10.66 -2.04
CA GLU A 51 -22.53 -11.57 -3.12
C GLU A 51 -22.55 -10.85 -4.47
N ALA A 52 -21.55 -11.12 -5.32
CA ALA A 52 -21.50 -10.56 -6.67
C ALA A 52 -22.73 -10.91 -7.52
N ALA A 53 -23.36 -12.06 -7.26
CA ALA A 53 -24.56 -12.52 -7.94
C ALA A 53 -25.82 -11.69 -7.62
N ASP A 54 -25.83 -10.97 -6.49
CA ASP A 54 -26.94 -10.13 -6.05
C ASP A 54 -26.83 -8.69 -6.59
N MET A 55 -25.72 -8.35 -7.24
CA MET A 55 -25.47 -7.02 -7.81
C MET A 55 -26.23 -6.84 -9.13
N ILE A 56 -26.86 -5.68 -9.29
CA ILE A 56 -27.53 -5.21 -10.52
C ILE A 56 -26.48 -4.62 -11.49
N GLN A 57 -25.45 -3.94 -10.98
CA GLN A 57 -24.41 -3.36 -11.82
C GLN A 57 -23.22 -4.31 -12.03
N ASP A 58 -22.91 -4.60 -13.29
CA ASP A 58 -21.77 -5.46 -13.67
C ASP A 58 -20.44 -5.00 -13.06
N ARG A 59 -20.21 -3.68 -12.96
CA ARG A 59 -19.00 -3.12 -12.34
C ARG A 59 -18.87 -3.46 -10.85
N ASN A 60 -19.99 -3.53 -10.14
CA ASN A 60 -20.01 -3.83 -8.71
C ASN A 60 -19.89 -5.34 -8.50
N ALA A 61 -20.53 -6.15 -9.37
CA ALA A 61 -20.32 -7.59 -9.43
C ALA A 61 -18.84 -7.95 -9.68
N GLU A 62 -18.19 -7.28 -10.63
CA GLU A 62 -16.77 -7.50 -10.95
C GLU A 62 -15.87 -7.14 -9.76
N LEU A 63 -16.12 -5.99 -9.12
CA LEU A 63 -15.37 -5.54 -7.95
C LEU A 63 -15.48 -6.54 -6.78
N ILE A 64 -16.69 -7.02 -6.45
CA ILE A 64 -16.88 -8.03 -5.39
C ILE A 64 -16.28 -9.37 -5.78
N SER A 65 -16.39 -9.79 -7.04
CA SER A 65 -15.79 -11.04 -7.50
C SER A 65 -14.25 -11.06 -7.33
N LEU A 66 -13.59 -9.90 -7.35
CA LEU A 66 -12.16 -9.79 -7.05
C LEU A 66 -11.83 -10.05 -5.57
N LEU A 67 -12.75 -9.78 -4.64
CA LEU A 67 -12.55 -10.08 -3.21
C LEU A 67 -12.61 -11.59 -2.92
N ASP A 68 -13.47 -12.31 -3.64
CA ASP A 68 -13.61 -13.77 -3.47
C ASP A 68 -12.38 -14.55 -3.96
N LEU A 69 -11.52 -13.89 -4.72
CA LEU A 69 -10.26 -14.45 -5.19
C LEU A 69 -9.14 -14.02 -4.23
N GLU A 70 -8.72 -14.93 -3.35
CA GLU A 70 -7.62 -14.71 -2.38
C GLU A 70 -6.34 -14.17 -3.04
N SER A 71 -6.04 -14.57 -4.28
CA SER A 71 -4.89 -14.08 -5.05
C SER A 71 -5.05 -12.69 -5.70
N ALA A 72 -6.22 -12.05 -5.55
CA ALA A 72 -6.60 -10.85 -6.27
C ALA A 72 -6.82 -9.62 -5.38
N VAL A 73 -6.47 -9.67 -4.08
CA VAL A 73 -6.55 -8.51 -3.17
C VAL A 73 -5.83 -7.28 -3.74
N VAL A 74 -4.67 -7.49 -4.38
CA VAL A 74 -3.94 -6.42 -5.08
C VAL A 74 -4.75 -5.84 -6.23
N TYR A 75 -5.41 -6.67 -7.04
CA TYR A 75 -6.24 -6.21 -8.17
C TYR A 75 -7.53 -5.52 -7.71
N PHE A 76 -8.17 -6.03 -6.65
CA PHE A 76 -9.28 -5.36 -5.98
C PHE A 76 -8.86 -3.96 -5.52
N THR A 77 -7.68 -3.82 -4.92
CA THR A 77 -7.19 -2.53 -4.44
C THR A 77 -6.90 -1.56 -5.60
N VAL A 78 -6.38 -2.06 -6.73
CA VAL A 78 -6.23 -1.25 -7.95
C VAL A 78 -7.59 -0.72 -8.41
N GLU A 79 -8.61 -1.60 -8.47
CA GLU A 79 -9.93 -1.20 -8.91
C GLU A 79 -10.60 -0.23 -7.93
N LEU A 80 -10.36 -0.40 -6.63
CA LEU A 80 -10.79 0.53 -5.59
C LEU A 80 -10.13 1.91 -5.71
N PHE A 81 -8.95 2.04 -6.34
CA PHE A 81 -8.41 3.35 -6.69
C PHE A 81 -9.05 3.93 -7.95
N ASN A 82 -9.55 3.08 -8.85
CA ASN A 82 -10.15 3.49 -10.11
C ASN A 82 -11.59 4.02 -9.92
N VAL A 83 -12.44 3.26 -9.22
CA VAL A 83 -13.87 3.57 -8.98
C VAL A 83 -14.11 5.00 -8.44
N PRO A 84 -13.44 5.47 -7.38
CA PRO A 84 -13.59 6.83 -6.86
C PRO A 84 -12.76 7.89 -7.62
N GLY A 85 -12.03 7.51 -8.68
CA GLY A 85 -11.24 8.43 -9.50
C GLY A 85 -9.90 8.86 -8.89
N TYR A 86 -9.30 8.04 -8.00
CA TYR A 86 -7.93 8.27 -7.57
C TYR A 86 -6.94 8.06 -8.72
N VAL A 87 -7.13 7.01 -9.51
CA VAL A 87 -6.45 6.84 -10.79
C VAL A 87 -7.01 7.84 -11.81
N LYS A 88 -6.13 8.61 -12.44
CA LYS A 88 -6.49 9.63 -13.45
C LYS A 88 -5.29 9.90 -14.36
N ARG A 89 -5.43 10.83 -15.30
CA ARG A 89 -4.40 11.13 -16.33
C ARG A 89 -2.97 11.20 -15.79
N ASP A 90 -2.77 11.86 -14.66
CA ASP A 90 -1.44 12.05 -14.05
C ASP A 90 -1.21 11.19 -12.80
N ARG A 91 -2.16 10.32 -12.41
CA ARG A 91 -2.01 9.41 -11.26
C ARG A 91 -2.27 7.97 -11.67
N LEU A 92 -1.30 7.11 -11.45
CA LEU A 92 -1.35 5.71 -11.85
C LEU A 92 -1.26 4.81 -10.62
N ALA A 93 -2.16 3.82 -10.54
CA ALA A 93 -1.97 2.69 -9.65
C ALA A 93 -0.97 1.73 -10.30
N ARG A 94 0.09 1.38 -9.58
CA ARG A 94 1.11 0.42 -10.01
C ARG A 94 1.17 -0.71 -9.01
N THR A 95 1.38 -1.92 -9.50
CA THR A 95 1.56 -3.10 -8.65
C THR A 95 3.01 -3.53 -8.67
N ARG A 96 3.46 -4.14 -7.57
CA ARG A 96 4.74 -4.84 -7.49
C ARG A 96 5.96 -4.00 -7.87
N VAL A 97 5.96 -2.73 -7.49
CA VAL A 97 7.03 -1.77 -7.79
C VAL A 97 8.24 -2.04 -6.91
N ASP A 98 9.39 -2.21 -7.57
CA ASP A 98 10.69 -2.35 -6.91
C ASP A 98 11.25 -0.96 -6.57
N LEU A 99 11.62 -0.76 -5.31
CA LEU A 99 12.12 0.49 -4.77
C LEU A 99 13.51 0.29 -4.17
N PRO A 100 14.48 1.18 -4.46
CA PRO A 100 15.78 1.13 -3.82
C PRO A 100 15.69 1.59 -2.36
N LEU A 101 16.21 0.77 -1.45
CA LEU A 101 16.29 1.04 -0.02
C LEU A 101 17.75 1.23 0.38
N LEU A 102 18.14 2.47 0.73
CA LEU A 102 19.45 2.75 1.27
C LEU A 102 19.47 2.48 2.79
N ILE A 103 20.19 1.45 3.22
CA ILE A 103 20.27 1.04 4.63
C ILE A 103 21.70 0.67 4.99
N CYS A 104 22.18 1.16 6.15
CA CYS A 104 23.56 0.94 6.61
C CYS A 104 24.65 1.33 5.59
N GLY A 105 24.37 2.24 4.66
CA GLY A 105 25.29 2.66 3.60
C GLY A 105 25.30 1.76 2.36
N GLU A 106 24.45 0.73 2.32
CA GLU A 106 24.31 -0.19 1.18
C GLU A 106 22.91 -0.08 0.57
N TYR A 107 22.83 -0.21 -0.75
CA TYR A 107 21.55 -0.27 -1.46
C TYR A 107 21.02 -1.69 -1.46
N HIS A 108 19.81 -1.84 -0.96
CA HIS A 108 18.98 -3.02 -1.09
C HIS A 108 17.70 -2.67 -1.86
N HIS A 109 16.84 -3.67 -2.05
CA HIS A 109 15.58 -3.52 -2.74
C HIS A 109 14.44 -3.87 -1.80
N THR A 110 13.28 -3.26 -2.06
CA THR A 110 12.02 -3.61 -1.43
C THR A 110 10.91 -3.47 -2.46
N ARG A 111 9.86 -4.28 -2.33
CA ARG A 111 8.86 -4.41 -3.38
C ARG A 111 7.47 -4.26 -2.81
N THR A 112 6.86 -3.12 -3.12
CA THR A 112 5.50 -2.78 -2.68
C THR A 112 4.48 -3.62 -3.44
N ASP A 113 3.44 -4.11 -2.78
CA ASP A 113 2.36 -4.81 -3.46
C ASP A 113 1.58 -3.87 -4.39
N ILE A 114 1.27 -2.67 -3.91
CA ILE A 114 0.61 -1.62 -4.68
C ILE A 114 1.09 -0.22 -4.30
N CYS A 115 1.16 0.70 -5.26
CA CYS A 115 1.38 2.10 -5.00
C CYS A 115 0.59 3.01 -5.95
N LEU A 116 0.22 4.18 -5.46
CA LEU A 116 -0.34 5.26 -6.27
C LEU A 116 0.77 6.27 -6.55
N VAL A 117 1.06 6.52 -7.82
CA VAL A 117 2.15 7.39 -8.26
C VAL A 117 1.59 8.59 -9.01
N ASP A 118 2.07 9.79 -8.70
CA ASP A 118 1.91 10.95 -9.56
C ASP A 118 2.96 10.89 -10.67
N HIS A 119 2.53 10.57 -11.90
CA HIS A 119 3.43 10.42 -13.04
C HIS A 119 4.08 11.74 -13.45
N SER A 120 3.41 12.87 -13.26
CA SER A 120 3.94 14.18 -13.66
C SER A 120 5.12 14.62 -12.79
N ARG A 121 5.13 14.16 -11.53
CA ARG A 121 6.18 14.46 -10.54
C ARG A 121 7.11 13.28 -10.28
N ASN A 122 6.73 12.09 -10.75
CA ASN A 122 7.36 10.81 -10.42
C ASN A 122 7.39 10.52 -8.90
N ASP A 123 6.39 11.05 -8.17
CA ASP A 123 6.27 10.94 -6.72
C ASP A 123 5.35 9.76 -6.35
N ILE A 124 5.76 8.97 -5.35
CA ILE A 124 4.92 7.95 -4.74
C ILE A 124 4.02 8.63 -3.70
N LEU A 125 2.71 8.61 -3.91
CA LEU A 125 1.72 9.27 -3.06
C LEU A 125 1.17 8.35 -1.96
N LEU A 126 0.99 7.08 -2.30
CA LEU A 126 0.41 6.08 -1.40
C LEU A 126 1.08 4.73 -1.66
N LEU A 127 1.32 3.99 -0.59
CA LEU A 127 1.76 2.60 -0.61
C LEU A 127 0.68 1.73 0.03
N GLY A 128 0.49 0.54 -0.51
CA GLY A 128 -0.27 -0.53 0.11
C GLY A 128 0.57 -1.80 0.11
N GLN A 129 0.53 -2.51 1.23
CA GLN A 129 1.23 -3.78 1.44
C GLN A 129 0.28 -4.75 2.14
N GLU A 130 0.17 -5.95 1.58
CA GLU A 130 -0.66 -7.03 2.11
C GLU A 130 0.03 -7.69 3.32
N ASP A 131 1.37 -7.85 3.24
CA ASP A 131 1.99 -9.02 3.85
C ASP A 131 2.92 -8.83 5.06
N ASN A 132 3.01 -7.62 5.66
CA ASN A 132 3.41 -7.38 7.07
C ASN A 132 3.74 -5.89 7.32
N GLY A 133 3.65 -5.46 8.58
CA GLY A 133 3.95 -4.07 8.97
C GLY A 133 5.43 -3.68 8.94
N THR A 134 6.38 -4.62 9.06
CA THR A 134 7.82 -4.31 9.11
C THR A 134 8.38 -4.00 7.72
N GLN A 135 7.98 -4.78 6.73
CA GLN A 135 8.23 -4.57 5.31
C GLN A 135 7.54 -3.29 4.85
N PHE A 136 6.27 -3.05 5.24
CA PHE A 136 5.59 -1.82 4.89
C PHE A 136 6.36 -0.57 5.35
N VAL A 137 6.97 -0.61 6.55
CA VAL A 137 7.84 0.48 7.01
C VAL A 137 9.08 0.62 6.13
N ALA A 138 9.74 -0.48 5.76
CA ALA A 138 10.91 -0.44 4.88
C ALA A 138 10.58 0.18 3.51
N GLU A 139 9.43 -0.20 2.95
CA GLU A 139 8.89 0.36 1.70
C GLU A 139 8.56 1.83 1.82
N ALA A 140 7.93 2.25 2.92
CA ALA A 140 7.64 3.66 3.19
C ALA A 140 8.91 4.50 3.28
N VAL A 141 9.97 3.97 3.91
CA VAL A 141 11.28 4.62 3.95
C VAL A 141 11.90 4.72 2.56
N ALA A 142 11.85 3.65 1.75
CA ALA A 142 12.36 3.64 0.38
C ALA A 142 11.61 4.64 -0.52
N ALA A 143 10.27 4.66 -0.45
CA ALA A 143 9.46 5.60 -1.21
C ALA A 143 9.71 7.05 -0.79
N PHE A 144 9.84 7.32 0.50
CA PHE A 144 10.19 8.65 0.99
C PHE A 144 11.56 9.10 0.47
N ALA A 145 12.56 8.22 0.48
CA ALA A 145 13.90 8.51 -0.03
C ALA A 145 13.91 8.71 -1.56
N GLN A 146 13.03 8.05 -2.31
CA GLN A 146 12.91 8.26 -3.75
C GLN A 146 12.26 9.60 -4.11
N ASN A 147 11.32 10.07 -3.28
CA ASN A 147 10.62 11.34 -3.50
C ASN A 147 11.46 12.58 -3.14
N ASN A 148 12.62 12.44 -2.47
CA ASN A 148 13.43 13.55 -1.95
C ASN A 148 14.89 13.46 -2.40
#